data_AF-A0A3A9EFL5-F1
#
_entry.id   AF-A0A3A9EFL5-F1
#
_cell.length_a   1.000
_cell.length_b   1.000
_cell.length_c   1.000
_cell.angle_alpha   90.00
_cell.angle_beta   90.00
_cell.angle_gamma   90.00
#
_symmetry.space_group_name_H-M   'P 1'
#
loop_
_entity.id
_entity.type
_entity.pdbx_description
1 polymer ?
#
loop_
_entity_poly.entity_id
_entity_poly.type
_entity_poly.pdbx_seq_one_letter_code
_entity_poly.pdbx_strand_id
1 'polypeptide(L)' 'MANQEVRQAAKAAGVKLWRVAEELGMADSAFSRKLRHELPEEIRRQSLAIIERLRKEAE' A
#
# COMPACT_ATOMS: atom_id res chain seq x y z
N MET A 1 -9.04 -3.79 12.36
CA MET A 1 -9.24 -3.49 10.92
C MET A 1 -8.32 -4.41 10.13
N ALA A 2 -8.78 -5.00 9.03
CA ALA A 2 -7.89 -5.78 8.15
C ALA A 2 -6.79 -4.86 7.56
N ASN A 3 -5.59 -5.40 7.34
CA ASN A 3 -4.47 -4.74 6.66
C ASN A 3 -4.01 -3.39 7.27
N GLN A 4 -4.07 -3.25 8.60
CA GLN A 4 -3.52 -2.06 9.28
C GLN A 4 -2.02 -1.89 9.01
N GLU A 5 -1.29 -2.99 8.84
CA GLU A 5 0.14 -3.01 8.55
C GLU A 5 0.49 -2.15 7.33
N VAL A 6 -0.24 -2.31 6.23
CA VAL A 6 -0.03 -1.55 4.98
C VAL A 6 -0.33 -0.07 5.19
N ARG A 7 -1.38 0.25 5.95
CA ARG A 7 -1.73 1.64 6.27
C ARG A 7 -0.68 2.29 7.17
N GLN A 8 -0.17 1.57 8.15
CA GLN A 8 0.88 2.04 9.05
C GLN A 8 2.20 2.20 8.31
N ALA A 9 2.59 1.24 7.46
CA ALA A 9 3.80 1.32 6.66
C ALA A 9 3.77 2.52 5.72
N ALA A 10 2.65 2.73 4.99
CA ALA A 10 2.49 3.89 4.11
C ALA A 10 2.58 5.21 4.91
N LYS A 11 1.94 5.28 6.08
CA LYS A 11 1.98 6.46 6.96
C LYS A 11 3.39 6.71 7.51
N ALA A 12 4.10 5.67 7.94
CA ALA A 12 5.46 5.76 8.48
C ALA A 12 6.47 6.17 7.41
N ALA A 13 6.27 5.70 6.18
CA ALA A 13 7.05 6.08 5.01
C ALA A 13 6.69 7.46 4.44
N GLY A 14 5.61 8.11 4.90
CA GLY A 14 5.10 9.35 4.29
C GLY A 14 4.51 9.16 2.89
N VAL A 15 4.29 7.91 2.47
CA VAL A 15 3.79 7.54 1.14
C VAL A 15 2.26 7.58 1.15
N LYS A 16 1.67 8.17 0.12
CA LYS A 16 0.21 8.20 -0.06
C LYS A 16 -0.27 6.88 -0.66
N LEU A 17 -1.39 6.35 -0.15
CA LEU A 17 -1.97 5.07 -0.63
C LEU A 17 -2.28 5.07 -2.14
N TRP A 18 -2.63 6.23 -2.71
CA TRP A 18 -2.85 6.35 -4.15
C TRP A 18 -1.59 6.09 -4.98
N ARG A 19 -0.40 6.47 -4.51
CA ARG A 19 0.87 6.15 -5.20
C ARG A 19 1.14 4.66 -5.20
N VAL A 20 0.87 4.00 -4.07
CA VAL A 20 0.99 2.54 -3.97
C VAL A 20 0.02 1.86 -4.93
N ALA A 21 -1.19 2.39 -5.06
CA ALA A 21 -2.18 1.89 -6.00
C ALA A 21 -1.74 2.06 -7.47
N GLU A 22 -1.17 3.22 -7.83
CA GLU A 22 -0.63 3.47 -9.17
C GLU A 22 0.50 2.50 -9.54
N GLU A 23 1.43 2.26 -8.61
CA GLU A 23 2.52 1.28 -8.81
C GLU A 23 2.03 -0.17 -8.89
N LEU A 24 0.92 -0.48 -8.20
CA LEU A 24 0.22 -1.76 -8.34
C LEU A 24 -0.61 -1.85 -9.63
N GLY A 25 -0.67 -0.79 -10.45
CA GLY A 25 -1.49 -0.74 -11.65
C GLY A 25 -3.00 -0.76 -11.37
N MET A 26 -3.43 -0.26 -10.21
CA MET A 26 -4.83 -0.24 -9.80
C MET A 26 -5.30 1.15 -9.36
N ALA A 27 -6.61 1.37 -9.43
CA ALA A 27 -7.20 2.60 -8.93
C ALA A 27 -7.13 2.68 -7.39
N ASP A 28 -6.87 3.87 -6.85
CA ASP A 28 -6.90 4.13 -5.39
C ASP A 28 -8.19 3.62 -4.73
N SER A 29 -9.34 3.83 -5.39
CA SER A 29 -10.63 3.35 -4.90
C SER A 29 -10.71 1.82 -4.79
N ALA A 30 -10.07 1.10 -5.70
CA ALA A 30 -9.97 -0.36 -5.66
C ALA A 30 -9.02 -0.82 -4.56
N PHE A 31 -7.88 -0.16 -4.41
CA PHE A 31 -6.91 -0.44 -3.35
C PHE A 31 -7.50 -0.18 -1.95
N SER A 32 -8.13 0.97 -1.76
CA SER A 32 -8.81 1.35 -0.51
C SER A 32 -9.93 0.38 -0.15
N ARG A 33 -10.70 -0.12 -1.13
CA ARG A 33 -11.70 -1.19 -0.92
C ARG A 33 -11.03 -2.49 -0.50
N LYS A 34 -9.98 -2.92 -1.20
CA LYS A 34 -9.23 -4.14 -0.89
C LYS A 34 -8.64 -4.11 0.52
N LEU A 35 -8.15 -2.95 0.99
CA LEU A 35 -7.67 -2.79 2.36
C LEU A 35 -8.75 -2.97 3.45
N ARG A 36 -10.05 -2.97 3.10
CA ARG A 36 -11.14 -3.23 4.05
C ARG A 36 -11.48 -4.73 4.21
N HIS A 37 -10.96 -5.59 3.33
CA HIS A 37 -11.17 -7.04 3.34
C HIS A 37 -9.86 -7.77 3.61
N GLU A 38 -9.91 -9.07 3.91
CA GLU A 38 -8.70 -9.88 4.08
C GLU A 38 -7.95 -9.95 2.73
N LEU A 39 -6.75 -9.37 2.68
CA LEU A 39 -5.91 -9.42 1.49
C LEU A 39 -5.13 -10.74 1.47
N PRO A 40 -4.95 -11.36 0.29
CA PRO A 40 -3.93 -12.39 0.14
C PRO A 40 -2.57 -11.85 0.59
N GLU A 41 -1.80 -12.66 1.34
CA GLU A 41 -0.49 -12.24 1.86
C GLU A 41 0.45 -11.71 0.75
N GLU A 42 0.32 -12.25 -0.45
CA GLU A 42 1.10 -11.83 -1.62
C GLU A 42 0.87 -10.36 -1.97
N ILE A 43 -0.40 -9.93 -2.07
CA ILE A 43 -0.75 -8.53 -2.34
C ILE A 43 -0.32 -7.63 -1.19
N ARG A 44 -0.40 -8.12 0.06
CA ARG A 44 0.10 -7.41 1.24
C ARG A 44 1.61 -7.15 1.13
N ARG A 45 2.40 -8.18 0.80
CA ARG A 45 3.85 -8.07 0.63
C ARG A 45 4.24 -7.17 -0.54
N GLN A 46 3.57 -7.27 -1.68
CA GLN A 46 3.79 -6.38 -2.81
C GLN A 46 3.55 -4.92 -2.44
N SER A 47 2.44 -4.64 -1.72
CA SER A 47 2.13 -3.29 -1.24
C SER A 47 3.23 -2.74 -0.32
N LEU A 48 3.75 -3.56 0.60
CA LEU A 48 4.84 -3.17 1.49
C LEU A 48 6.15 -2.92 0.75
N ALA A 49 6.48 -3.76 -0.24
CA ALA A 49 7.67 -3.59 -1.07
C ALA A 49 7.62 -2.28 -1.88
N ILE A 50 6.46 -1.96 -2.45
CA ILE A 50 6.23 -0.71 -3.17
C ILE A 50 6.34 0.50 -2.23
N ILE A 51 5.75 0.42 -1.03
CA ILE A 51 5.89 1.48 -0.03
C ILE A 51 7.35 1.74 0.31
N GLU A 52 8.14 0.70 0.54
CA GLU A 52 9.57 0.84 0.87
C GLU A 52 10.37 1.39 -0.33
N ARG A 53 9.99 1.04 -1.56
CA ARG A 53 10.62 1.62 -2.77
C ARG A 53 10.30 3.11 -2.89
N LEU A 54 9.02 3.47 -2.80
CA LEU A 54 8.55 4.86 -2.87
C LEU A 54 9.11 5.72 -1.73
N ARG A 55 9.36 5.11 -0.55
CA ARG A 55 10.03 5.77 0.57
C ARG A 55 11.45 6.19 0.21
N LYS A 56 12.22 5.30 -0.41
CA LYS A 56 13.60 5.57 -0.83
C LYS A 56 13.69 6.57 -1.98
N GLU A 57 12.69 6.61 -2.85
CA GLU A 57 12.61 7.59 -3.94
C GLU A 57 12.19 8.99 -3.48
N ALA A 58 11.64 9.12 -2.28
CA ALA A 58 11.22 10.39 -1.69
C ALA A 58 12.28 11.04 -0.78
N GLU A 59 13.43 10.39 -0.61
CA GLU A 59 14.62 10.88 0.11
C GLU A 59 15.60 11.57 -0.86
#